data_AF-A0AA90Z6D0-F1
#
_entry.id   AF-A0AA90Z6D0-F1
#
_cell.length_a   1.000
_cell.length_b   1.000
_cell.length_c   1.000
_cell.angle_alpha   90.00
_cell.angle_beta   90.00
_cell.angle_gamma   90.00
#
_symmetry.space_group_name_H-M   'P 1'
#
loop_
_entity.id
_entity.type
_entity.pdbx_description
1 polymer ?
#
loop_
_entity_poly.entity_id
_entity_poly.type
_entity_poly.pdbx_seq_one_letter_code
_entity_poly.pdbx_strand_id
1 'polypeptide(L)'
;MSAYRQNEHHLTLSERMQILSAGTKYDSCNQSAVCHAFGPDGRCIQLYKTLLSNSCAGECAYCPNRCERETKRASLEPAEIAKITWSFYRRNAIEGLFLSSGIMGDAEYTSQKQLEVVELLRGQGFKGYINIRVMPGTPKYLLEQIADHADKFGVNAETTNSVNYSEICPNFDYKNDVLQRLKWTRDLIEKKRSEYCGMGKMVGANDTQFVVGAVPESDKEVVKTVHKFMDKYALRRPYFMSFDPVPDTPLENGSPSPKWREQRLYQMSFLLKDYGLRSSDLDEIYDEHGYLSNADPKEVLARSQPDRFPVDINSAEMSDLLLVPGIGPISANRIVRARPIVSEQELSRVGVVVSRARPYISINGSRQTNLSSFIGACS
;
A
#
# COMPACT_ATOMS: atom_id res chain seq x y z
N MET A 1 -6.02 18.21 -32.01
CA MET A 1 -6.86 17.10 -31.52
C MET A 1 -6.12 15.82 -31.86
N SER A 2 -5.38 15.23 -30.90
CA SER A 2 -4.58 14.03 -31.19
C SER A 2 -5.49 12.83 -31.45
N ALA A 3 -5.01 11.87 -32.26
CA ALA A 3 -5.73 10.68 -32.71
C ALA A 3 -6.31 9.80 -31.58
N TYR A 4 -6.00 10.10 -30.31
CA TYR A 4 -6.44 9.38 -29.12
C TYR A 4 -7.91 9.60 -28.72
N ARG A 5 -8.61 10.62 -29.24
CA ARG A 5 -10.02 10.92 -28.84
C ARG A 5 -11.11 10.38 -29.76
N GLN A 6 -10.76 9.73 -30.87
CA GLN A 6 -11.75 9.45 -31.93
C GLN A 6 -12.88 8.50 -31.48
N ASN A 7 -12.70 7.72 -30.41
CA ASN A 7 -13.75 6.83 -29.85
C ASN A 7 -14.39 7.35 -28.54
N GLU A 8 -14.00 8.52 -28.02
CA GLU A 8 -14.55 9.05 -26.76
C GLU A 8 -15.83 9.88 -26.94
N HIS A 9 -16.14 10.32 -28.17
CA HIS A 9 -17.18 11.31 -28.47
C HIS A 9 -18.62 10.90 -28.15
N HIS A 10 -18.87 9.63 -27.79
CA HIS A 10 -20.20 9.11 -27.46
C HIS A 10 -20.42 8.87 -25.96
N LEU A 11 -19.41 9.07 -25.10
CA LEU A 11 -19.54 8.81 -23.66
C LEU A 11 -19.96 10.06 -22.89
N THR A 12 -21.01 9.93 -22.09
CA THR A 12 -21.40 10.95 -21.12
C THR A 12 -20.33 11.11 -20.02
N LEU A 13 -20.37 12.23 -19.29
CA LEU A 13 -19.46 12.44 -18.15
C LEU A 13 -19.58 11.32 -17.11
N SER A 14 -20.81 10.87 -16.83
CA SER A 14 -21.06 9.79 -15.86
C SER A 14 -20.44 8.47 -16.30
N GLU A 15 -20.56 8.12 -17.58
CA GLU A 15 -19.95 6.90 -18.12
C GLU A 15 -18.42 6.96 -18.08
N ARG A 16 -17.82 8.12 -18.45
CA ARG A 16 -16.38 8.33 -18.32
C ARG A 16 -15.91 8.19 -16.87
N MET A 17 -16.62 8.80 -15.92
CA MET A 17 -16.32 8.67 -14.50
C MET A 17 -16.38 7.23 -14.00
N GLN A 18 -17.37 6.45 -14.43
CA GLN A 18 -17.50 5.04 -14.06
C GLN A 18 -16.36 4.20 -14.62
N ILE A 19 -16.02 4.36 -15.90
CA ILE A 19 -14.91 3.66 -16.56
C ILE A 19 -13.59 3.96 -15.83
N LEU A 20 -13.32 5.24 -15.58
CA LEU A 20 -12.07 5.67 -14.96
C LEU A 20 -11.97 5.24 -13.51
N SER A 21 -13.06 5.30 -12.74
CA SER A 21 -13.09 4.81 -11.36
C SER A 21 -12.84 3.30 -11.29
N ALA A 22 -13.45 2.52 -12.18
CA ALA A 22 -13.21 1.07 -12.27
C ALA A 22 -11.75 0.75 -12.63
N GLY A 23 -11.16 1.52 -13.55
CA GLY A 23 -9.74 1.40 -13.93
C GLY A 23 -8.77 1.63 -12.78
N THR A 24 -9.19 2.31 -11.71
CA THR A 24 -8.34 2.50 -10.53
C THR A 24 -8.18 1.27 -9.65
N LYS A 25 -8.94 0.17 -9.86
CA LYS A 25 -8.77 -1.11 -9.11
C LYS A 25 -7.29 -1.53 -9.04
N TYR A 26 -6.51 -1.15 -10.03
CA TYR A 26 -5.12 -1.53 -10.22
C TYR A 26 -4.11 -0.56 -9.57
N ASP A 27 -4.55 0.55 -8.96
CA ASP A 27 -3.73 1.53 -8.21
C ASP A 27 -4.01 1.52 -6.69
N SER A 28 -5.05 0.78 -6.25
CA SER A 28 -5.33 0.44 -4.84
C SER A 28 -6.46 -0.59 -4.75
N CYS A 29 -6.47 -1.44 -3.71
CA CYS A 29 -7.36 -2.59 -3.50
C CYS A 29 -8.89 -2.34 -3.32
N ASN A 30 -9.47 -1.25 -3.83
CA ASN A 30 -10.92 -0.97 -3.75
C ASN A 30 -11.49 -0.51 -5.10
N GLN A 31 -12.67 -1.03 -5.45
CA GLN A 31 -13.37 -0.87 -6.75
C GLN A 31 -14.33 0.34 -6.79
N SER A 32 -14.42 1.12 -5.71
CA SER A 32 -15.33 2.26 -5.62
C SER A 32 -14.67 3.57 -6.05
N ALA A 33 -15.49 4.51 -6.55
CA ALA A 33 -15.08 5.88 -6.86
C ALA A 33 -14.63 6.67 -5.61
N VAL A 34 -14.88 6.13 -4.41
CA VAL A 34 -14.37 6.64 -3.14
C VAL A 34 -13.42 5.62 -2.56
N CYS A 35 -12.20 6.03 -2.21
CA CYS A 35 -11.27 5.18 -1.47
C CYS A 35 -10.98 5.76 -0.09
N HIS A 36 -10.53 4.89 0.81
CA HIS A 36 -10.09 5.28 2.14
C HIS A 36 -8.57 5.40 2.14
N ALA A 37 -8.05 6.58 2.45
CA ALA A 37 -6.65 6.80 2.75
C ALA A 37 -6.48 7.00 4.24
N PHE A 38 -5.35 6.55 4.80
CA PHE A 38 -5.03 6.80 6.20
C PHE A 38 -4.05 7.97 6.30
N GLY A 39 -4.45 9.00 7.04
CA GLY A 39 -3.56 10.10 7.41
C GLY A 39 -2.38 9.60 8.26
N PRO A 40 -1.30 10.39 8.41
CA PRO A 40 -0.18 10.06 9.29
C PRO A 40 -0.59 9.85 10.76
N ASP A 41 -1.73 10.44 11.17
CA ASP A 41 -2.42 10.33 12.46
C ASP A 41 -3.29 9.06 12.60
N GLY A 42 -3.44 8.27 11.54
CA GLY A 42 -4.26 7.06 11.51
C GLY A 42 -5.74 7.31 11.24
N ARG A 43 -6.16 8.55 10.97
CA ARG A 43 -7.53 8.86 10.57
C ARG A 43 -7.81 8.33 9.18
N CYS A 44 -9.00 7.73 9.02
CA CYS A 44 -9.53 7.33 7.73
C CYS A 44 -10.10 8.56 7.00
N ILE A 45 -9.63 8.80 5.78
CA ILE A 45 -9.97 9.94 4.93
C ILE A 45 -10.64 9.39 3.66
N GLN A 46 -11.83 9.89 3.32
CA GLN A 46 -12.51 9.51 2.08
C GLN A 46 -12.00 10.35 0.90
N LEU A 47 -11.52 9.71 -0.17
CA LEU A 47 -11.00 10.40 -1.35
C LEU A 47 -11.81 10.05 -2.60
N TYR A 48 -12.08 11.04 -3.45
CA TYR A 48 -12.50 10.75 -4.83
C TYR A 48 -11.32 10.13 -5.58
N LYS A 49 -11.50 8.93 -6.10
CA LYS A 49 -10.46 8.15 -6.75
C LYS A 49 -10.76 8.04 -8.24
N THR A 50 -9.85 8.53 -9.07
CA THR A 50 -10.04 8.49 -10.52
C THR A 50 -8.73 8.45 -11.30
N LEU A 51 -8.82 8.02 -12.55
CA LEU A 51 -7.76 8.16 -13.53
C LEU A 51 -7.99 9.45 -14.34
N LEU A 52 -6.91 10.14 -14.69
CA LEU A 52 -6.98 11.22 -15.68
C LEU A 52 -7.37 10.67 -17.05
N SER A 53 -6.77 9.55 -17.44
CA SER A 53 -7.16 8.73 -18.60
C SER A 53 -6.88 7.27 -18.32
N ASN A 54 -7.66 6.36 -18.89
CA ASN A 54 -7.28 4.94 -18.98
C ASN A 54 -6.58 4.60 -20.31
N SER A 55 -6.39 5.56 -21.20
CA SER A 55 -5.53 5.41 -22.38
C SER A 55 -4.07 5.43 -21.92
N CYS A 56 -3.31 4.41 -22.31
CA CYS A 56 -1.91 4.27 -21.91
C CYS A 56 -1.07 3.93 -23.13
N ALA A 57 0.15 4.49 -23.21
CA ALA A 57 1.20 4.10 -24.15
C ALA A 57 2.03 2.91 -23.65
N GLY A 58 1.88 2.50 -22.39
CA GLY A 58 2.61 1.39 -21.79
C GLY A 58 2.03 0.02 -22.17
N GLU A 59 2.92 -0.97 -22.26
CA GLU A 59 2.59 -2.35 -22.68
C GLU A 59 2.50 -3.34 -21.52
N CYS A 60 2.38 -2.86 -20.27
CA CYS A 60 2.49 -3.70 -19.09
C CYS A 60 1.65 -4.99 -19.20
N ALA A 61 2.29 -6.14 -19.06
CA ALA A 61 1.79 -7.46 -19.46
C ALA A 61 0.59 -7.94 -18.63
N TYR A 62 0.40 -7.41 -17.43
CA TYR A 62 -0.73 -7.69 -16.54
C TYR A 62 -1.83 -6.63 -16.60
N CYS A 63 -1.58 -5.50 -17.27
CA CYS A 63 -2.38 -4.29 -17.08
C CYS A 63 -3.58 -4.24 -18.04
N PRO A 64 -4.81 -4.01 -17.53
CA PRO A 64 -5.99 -3.87 -18.38
C PRO A 64 -5.96 -2.63 -19.27
N ASN A 65 -5.14 -1.64 -18.92
CA ASN A 65 -5.04 -0.37 -19.64
C ASN A 65 -3.91 -0.37 -20.68
N ARG A 66 -3.19 -1.49 -20.88
CA ARG A 66 -2.08 -1.59 -21.84
C ARG A 66 -2.48 -1.12 -23.24
N CYS A 67 -1.55 -0.52 -23.99
CA CYS A 67 -1.84 0.14 -25.26
C CYS A 67 -2.43 -0.81 -26.32
N GLU A 68 -1.94 -2.04 -26.41
CA GLU A 68 -2.36 -3.04 -27.41
C GLU A 68 -3.72 -3.68 -27.13
N ARG A 69 -4.32 -3.41 -25.96
CA ARG A 69 -5.61 -4.01 -25.59
C ARG A 69 -6.77 -3.16 -26.09
N GLU A 70 -7.62 -3.75 -26.91
CA GLU A 70 -8.86 -3.13 -27.37
C GLU A 70 -9.86 -3.06 -26.21
N THR A 71 -10.09 -1.86 -25.69
CA THR A 71 -11.02 -1.63 -24.58
C THR A 71 -11.60 -0.22 -24.65
N LYS A 72 -12.70 0.00 -23.92
CA LYS A 72 -13.34 1.33 -23.87
C LYS A 72 -12.39 2.33 -23.22
N ARG A 73 -11.95 3.30 -23.99
CA ARG A 73 -11.09 4.40 -23.53
C ARG A 73 -11.92 5.60 -23.10
N ALA A 74 -11.49 6.23 -22.02
CA ALA A 74 -12.08 7.43 -21.48
C ALA A 74 -10.97 8.31 -20.91
N SER A 75 -11.21 9.62 -20.92
CA SER A 75 -10.34 10.63 -20.34
C SER A 75 -11.18 11.75 -19.73
N LEU A 76 -10.68 12.40 -18.70
CA LEU A 76 -11.26 13.61 -18.12
C LEU A 76 -10.28 14.77 -18.29
N GLU A 77 -10.79 15.95 -18.65
CA GLU A 77 -9.99 17.15 -18.64
C GLU A 77 -9.65 17.58 -17.20
N PRO A 78 -8.51 18.25 -16.97
CA PRO A 78 -8.15 18.74 -15.64
C PRO A 78 -9.24 19.57 -14.95
N ALA A 79 -9.92 20.44 -15.71
CA ALA A 79 -11.04 21.24 -15.22
C ALA A 79 -12.27 20.38 -14.84
N GLU A 80 -12.52 19.27 -15.54
CA GLU A 80 -13.60 18.34 -15.18
C GLU A 80 -13.30 17.66 -13.85
N ILE A 81 -12.07 17.17 -13.66
CA ILE A 81 -11.64 16.52 -12.41
C ILE A 81 -11.74 17.50 -11.24
N ALA A 82 -11.25 18.73 -11.41
CA ALA A 82 -11.34 19.77 -10.38
C ALA A 82 -12.80 20.07 -10.00
N LYS A 83 -13.69 20.21 -11.01
CA LYS A 83 -15.13 20.45 -10.79
C LYS A 83 -15.82 19.30 -10.07
N ILE A 84 -15.55 18.05 -10.45
CA ILE A 84 -16.10 16.85 -9.80
C ILE A 84 -15.63 16.78 -8.34
N THR A 85 -14.33 16.96 -8.12
CA THR A 85 -13.73 16.96 -6.78
C THR A 85 -14.39 18.00 -5.88
N TRP A 86 -14.56 19.23 -6.35
CA TRP A 86 -15.27 20.27 -5.61
C TRP A 86 -16.73 19.94 -5.32
N SER A 87 -17.44 19.34 -6.29
CA SER A 87 -18.84 18.94 -6.12
C SER A 87 -19.00 17.94 -4.97
N PHE A 88 -18.14 16.93 -4.90
CA PHE A 88 -18.15 15.95 -3.81
C PHE A 88 -17.65 16.54 -2.49
N TYR A 89 -16.61 17.38 -2.51
CA TYR A 89 -16.03 17.98 -1.32
C TYR A 89 -17.02 18.93 -0.62
N ARG A 90 -17.72 19.79 -1.36
CA ARG A 90 -18.73 20.71 -0.79
C ARG A 90 -19.95 20.00 -0.22
N ARG A 91 -20.20 18.75 -0.63
CA ARG A 91 -21.26 17.89 -0.10
C ARG A 91 -20.79 17.04 1.08
N ASN A 92 -19.56 17.21 1.55
CA ASN A 92 -18.92 16.39 2.58
C ASN A 92 -18.89 14.89 2.22
N ALA A 93 -18.93 14.54 0.93
CA ALA A 93 -18.87 13.15 0.46
C ALA A 93 -17.43 12.63 0.37
N ILE A 94 -16.47 13.55 0.21
CA ILE A 94 -15.03 13.26 0.21
C ILE A 94 -14.30 14.35 1.00
N GLU A 95 -13.10 14.04 1.41
CA GLU A 95 -12.14 14.91 2.08
C GLU A 95 -10.93 15.22 1.19
N GLY A 96 -10.86 14.63 -0.01
CA GLY A 96 -9.70 14.75 -0.88
C GLY A 96 -9.81 14.03 -2.23
N LEU A 97 -8.72 14.05 -3.00
CA LEU A 97 -8.55 13.45 -4.32
C LEU A 97 -7.42 12.42 -4.30
N PHE A 98 -7.65 11.27 -4.92
CA PHE A 98 -6.63 10.33 -5.36
C PHE A 98 -6.63 10.33 -6.89
N LEU A 99 -5.54 10.79 -7.50
CA LEU A 99 -5.39 10.88 -8.95
C LEU A 99 -4.26 10.00 -9.44
N SER A 100 -4.57 9.15 -10.41
CA SER A 100 -3.60 8.37 -11.19
C SER A 100 -3.90 8.56 -12.68
N SER A 101 -3.19 7.88 -13.57
CA SER A 101 -3.45 7.93 -15.01
C SER A 101 -2.81 6.75 -15.74
N GLY A 102 -3.30 6.43 -16.93
CA GLY A 102 -2.47 5.86 -17.98
C GLY A 102 -1.53 6.92 -18.56
N ILE A 103 -0.47 6.49 -19.23
CA ILE A 103 0.49 7.38 -19.87
C ILE A 103 -0.05 7.85 -21.21
N MET A 104 -0.47 9.11 -21.28
CA MET A 104 -1.05 9.73 -22.46
C MET A 104 0.05 10.22 -23.40
N GLY A 105 0.46 9.39 -24.35
CA GLY A 105 1.61 9.68 -25.22
C GLY A 105 2.92 9.46 -24.47
N ASP A 106 3.30 10.39 -23.60
CA ASP A 106 4.51 10.31 -22.78
C ASP A 106 4.28 10.70 -21.31
N ALA A 107 5.26 10.38 -20.47
CA ALA A 107 5.20 10.59 -19.03
C ALA A 107 5.21 12.07 -18.65
N GLU A 108 5.88 12.93 -19.42
CA GLU A 108 5.98 14.37 -19.16
C GLU A 108 4.63 15.04 -19.40
N TYR A 109 4.01 14.80 -20.56
CA TYR A 109 2.69 15.31 -20.88
C TYR A 109 1.63 14.85 -19.86
N THR A 110 1.67 13.58 -19.47
CA THR A 110 0.77 13.04 -18.44
C THR A 110 0.98 13.75 -17.09
N SER A 111 2.24 13.97 -16.70
CA SER A 111 2.58 14.65 -15.44
C SER A 111 2.19 16.13 -15.46
N GLN A 112 2.31 16.81 -16.60
CA GLN A 112 1.80 18.18 -16.78
C GLN A 112 0.29 18.25 -16.56
N LYS A 113 -0.45 17.29 -17.11
CA LYS A 113 -1.92 17.21 -16.93
C LYS A 113 -2.31 16.90 -15.49
N GLN A 114 -1.55 16.03 -14.81
CA GLN A 114 -1.74 15.80 -13.38
C GLN A 114 -1.46 17.09 -12.58
N LEU A 115 -0.36 17.80 -12.86
CA LEU A 115 -0.03 19.06 -12.20
C LEU A 115 -1.13 20.12 -12.40
N GLU A 116 -1.65 20.26 -13.63
CA GLU A 116 -2.73 21.19 -13.95
C GLU A 116 -3.97 20.96 -13.06
N VAL A 117 -4.35 19.70 -12.79
CA VAL A 117 -5.44 19.37 -11.85
C VAL A 117 -5.15 19.91 -10.46
N VAL A 118 -3.94 19.67 -9.95
CA VAL A 118 -3.56 20.03 -8.59
C VAL A 118 -3.47 21.55 -8.44
N GLU A 119 -2.86 22.23 -9.40
CA GLU A 119 -2.78 23.70 -9.43
C GLU A 119 -4.16 24.35 -9.51
N LEU A 120 -5.06 23.83 -10.36
CA LEU A 120 -6.44 24.30 -10.42
C LEU A 120 -7.16 24.17 -9.08
N LEU A 121 -7.03 23.00 -8.42
CA LEU A 121 -7.63 22.79 -7.10
C LEU A 121 -7.07 23.75 -6.06
N ARG A 122 -5.74 23.88 -5.97
CA ARG A 122 -5.10 24.78 -4.98
C ARG A 122 -5.40 26.26 -5.27
N GLY A 123 -5.36 26.68 -6.54
CA GLY A 123 -5.71 28.03 -6.97
C GLY A 123 -7.17 28.40 -6.66
N GLN A 124 -8.08 27.42 -6.66
CA GLN A 124 -9.48 27.59 -6.25
C GLN A 124 -9.68 27.53 -4.72
N GLY A 125 -8.62 27.35 -3.93
CA GLY A 125 -8.68 27.29 -2.47
C GLY A 125 -9.04 25.92 -1.89
N PHE A 126 -8.88 24.83 -2.64
CA PHE A 126 -9.14 23.48 -2.16
C PHE A 126 -8.13 23.09 -1.08
N LYS A 127 -8.62 22.84 0.15
CA LYS A 127 -7.81 22.43 1.30
C LYS A 127 -7.87 20.93 1.60
N GLY A 128 -8.61 20.16 0.80
CA GLY A 128 -8.70 18.71 0.95
C GLY A 128 -7.37 18.02 0.61
N TYR A 129 -7.27 16.77 1.04
CA TYR A 129 -6.09 15.93 0.84
C TYR A 129 -5.91 15.58 -0.64
N ILE A 130 -4.69 15.63 -1.19
CA ILE A 130 -4.39 15.24 -2.57
C ILE A 130 -3.31 14.17 -2.58
N ASN A 131 -3.64 13.00 -3.13
CA ASN A 131 -2.72 11.91 -3.41
C ASN A 131 -2.51 11.73 -4.92
N ILE A 132 -1.26 11.82 -5.39
CA ILE A 132 -0.90 11.67 -6.80
C ILE A 132 -0.07 10.39 -7.01
N ARG A 133 -0.55 9.49 -7.86
CA ARG A 133 0.29 8.43 -8.43
C ARG A 133 1.07 9.01 -9.60
N VAL A 134 2.38 9.11 -9.41
CA VAL A 134 3.33 9.63 -10.40
C VAL A 134 3.66 8.52 -11.38
N MET A 135 3.78 8.86 -12.67
CA MET A 135 4.08 7.89 -13.73
C MET A 135 5.57 7.54 -13.76
N PRO A 136 5.94 6.31 -14.16
CA PRO A 136 7.30 6.02 -14.57
C PRO A 136 7.76 7.02 -15.62
N GLY A 137 8.97 7.56 -15.45
CA GLY A 137 9.52 8.52 -16.41
C GLY A 137 9.13 9.99 -16.16
N THR A 138 8.32 10.32 -15.14
CA THR A 138 8.02 11.73 -14.79
C THR A 138 9.31 12.55 -14.54
N PRO A 139 9.52 13.67 -15.26
CA PRO A 139 10.68 14.54 -15.05
C PRO A 139 10.75 15.13 -13.64
N LYS A 140 11.97 15.34 -13.13
CA LYS A 140 12.19 15.84 -11.77
C LYS A 140 11.54 17.21 -11.52
N TYR A 141 11.60 18.12 -12.48
CA TYR A 141 11.07 19.48 -12.33
C TYR A 141 9.53 19.52 -12.21
N LEU A 142 8.82 18.57 -12.80
CA LEU A 142 7.37 18.42 -12.62
C LEU A 142 7.06 17.76 -11.28
N LEU A 143 7.88 16.79 -10.86
CA LEU A 143 7.74 16.16 -9.55
C LEU A 143 7.93 17.16 -8.41
N GLU A 144 8.87 18.10 -8.56
CA GLU A 144 9.09 19.22 -7.63
C GLU A 144 7.82 20.07 -7.49
N GLN A 145 7.19 20.47 -8.60
CA GLN A 145 5.94 21.23 -8.59
C GLN A 145 4.75 20.43 -8.02
N ILE A 146 4.64 19.15 -8.37
CA ILE A 146 3.63 18.25 -7.77
C ILE A 146 3.82 18.18 -6.25
N ALA A 147 5.06 18.11 -5.77
CA ALA A 147 5.37 18.03 -4.34
C ALA A 147 4.96 19.29 -3.58
N ASP A 148 5.01 20.47 -4.22
CA ASP A 148 4.59 21.74 -3.62
C ASP A 148 3.07 21.76 -3.35
N HIS A 149 2.28 21.10 -4.21
CA HIS A 149 0.83 21.18 -4.16
C HIS A 149 0.11 19.92 -3.63
N ALA A 150 0.69 18.72 -3.78
CA ALA A 150 0.11 17.45 -3.35
C ALA A 150 0.51 17.05 -1.92
N ASP A 151 -0.38 16.39 -1.18
CA ASP A 151 -0.11 15.96 0.20
C ASP A 151 0.65 14.63 0.23
N LYS A 152 0.37 13.73 -0.71
CA LYS A 152 1.08 12.46 -0.89
C LYS A 152 1.32 12.20 -2.38
N PHE A 153 2.47 11.65 -2.70
CA PHE A 153 2.82 11.31 -4.06
C PHE A 153 3.86 10.18 -4.09
N GLY A 154 3.85 9.39 -5.15
CA GLY A 154 4.74 8.25 -5.29
C GLY A 154 4.55 7.50 -6.60
N VAL A 155 5.52 6.67 -6.94
CA VAL A 155 5.52 5.83 -8.15
C VAL A 155 5.43 4.36 -7.75
N ASN A 156 4.71 3.57 -8.54
CA ASN A 156 4.57 2.14 -8.29
C ASN A 156 5.87 1.41 -8.67
N ALA A 157 6.34 0.53 -7.79
CA ALA A 157 7.51 -0.31 -8.04
C ALA A 157 7.16 -1.50 -8.95
N GLU A 158 5.91 -1.95 -8.91
CA GLU A 158 5.33 -3.08 -9.65
C GLU A 158 5.93 -4.44 -9.28
N THR A 159 7.25 -4.58 -9.17
CA THR A 159 7.95 -5.84 -8.84
C THR A 159 9.23 -5.61 -8.03
N THR A 160 9.99 -6.68 -7.80
CA THR A 160 11.15 -6.77 -6.90
C THR A 160 12.48 -6.37 -7.53
N ASN A 161 12.65 -6.55 -8.84
CA ASN A 161 13.93 -6.36 -9.51
C ASN A 161 13.76 -5.99 -11.00
N SER A 162 14.84 -5.54 -11.65
CA SER A 162 14.81 -5.07 -13.04
C SER A 162 14.48 -6.17 -14.06
N VAL A 163 14.87 -7.42 -13.80
CA VAL A 163 14.63 -8.55 -14.72
C VAL A 163 13.12 -8.81 -14.78
N ASN A 164 12.52 -9.05 -13.61
CA ASN A 164 11.08 -9.20 -13.46
C ASN A 164 10.33 -7.99 -14.02
N TYR A 165 10.87 -6.77 -13.82
CA TYR A 165 10.23 -5.55 -14.32
C TYR A 165 10.21 -5.52 -15.86
N SER A 166 11.29 -5.92 -16.52
CA SER A 166 11.34 -6.00 -17.98
C SER A 166 10.36 -7.03 -18.57
N GLU A 167 10.02 -8.09 -17.82
CA GLU A 167 9.01 -9.07 -18.23
C GLU A 167 7.58 -8.51 -18.15
N ILE A 168 7.28 -7.73 -17.10
CA ILE A 168 5.91 -7.25 -16.87
C ILE A 168 5.64 -5.82 -17.35
N CYS A 169 6.68 -5.00 -17.54
CA CYS A 169 6.62 -3.58 -17.86
C CYS A 169 7.73 -3.20 -18.87
N PRO A 170 7.73 -3.75 -20.10
CA PRO A 170 8.88 -3.67 -21.01
C PRO A 170 9.21 -2.24 -21.50
N ASN A 171 8.25 -1.31 -21.46
CA ASN A 171 8.41 0.03 -22.07
C ASN A 171 9.15 1.04 -21.17
N PHE A 172 9.52 0.66 -19.94
CA PHE A 172 10.14 1.56 -18.97
C PHE A 172 11.41 0.95 -18.38
N ASP A 173 12.44 1.77 -18.17
CA ASP A 173 13.66 1.32 -17.50
C ASP A 173 13.46 1.36 -15.98
N TYR A 174 13.51 0.21 -15.32
CA TYR A 174 13.23 0.13 -13.89
C TYR A 174 14.10 1.06 -13.04
N LYS A 175 15.39 1.20 -13.40
CA LYS A 175 16.34 2.00 -12.62
C LYS A 175 16.07 3.49 -12.78
N ASN A 176 15.94 3.96 -14.00
CA ASN A 176 15.81 5.36 -14.34
C ASN A 176 14.36 5.83 -14.18
N ASP A 177 13.37 5.08 -14.66
CA ASP A 177 11.98 5.55 -14.70
C ASP A 177 11.22 5.29 -13.40
N VAL A 178 11.63 4.31 -12.59
CA VAL A 178 10.96 3.94 -11.34
C VAL A 178 11.83 4.22 -10.10
N LEU A 179 12.98 3.57 -9.98
CA LEU A 179 13.80 3.66 -8.75
C LEU A 179 14.36 5.08 -8.52
N GLN A 180 14.71 5.79 -9.59
CA GLN A 180 15.15 7.19 -9.49
C GLN A 180 14.02 8.11 -9.03
N ARG A 181 12.78 7.85 -9.46
CA ARG A 181 11.60 8.60 -9.02
C ARG A 181 11.29 8.31 -7.56
N LEU A 182 11.35 7.05 -7.10
CA LEU A 182 11.25 6.69 -5.68
C LEU A 182 12.30 7.40 -4.81
N LYS A 183 13.52 7.59 -5.34
CA LYS A 183 14.55 8.39 -4.66
C LYS A 183 14.16 9.86 -4.60
N TRP A 184 13.79 10.47 -5.71
CA TRP A 184 13.41 11.89 -5.75
C TRP A 184 12.19 12.18 -4.88
N THR A 185 11.17 11.31 -4.88
CA THR A 185 9.99 11.49 -4.01
C THR A 185 10.36 11.43 -2.53
N ARG A 186 11.25 10.52 -2.13
CA ARG A 186 11.80 10.49 -0.76
C ARG A 186 12.49 11.81 -0.42
N ASP A 187 13.40 12.27 -1.27
CA ASP A 187 14.18 13.50 -1.03
C ASP A 187 13.25 14.72 -0.90
N LEU A 188 12.22 14.82 -1.75
CA LEU A 188 11.23 15.90 -1.72
C LEU A 188 10.32 15.84 -0.48
N ILE A 189 9.90 14.64 -0.07
CA ILE A 189 9.09 14.46 1.15
C ILE A 189 9.89 14.82 2.40
N GLU A 190 11.17 14.44 2.46
CA GLU A 190 12.05 14.81 3.57
C GLU A 190 12.26 16.32 3.65
N LYS A 191 12.52 16.98 2.51
CA LYS A 191 12.60 18.44 2.41
C LYS A 191 11.29 19.12 2.88
N LYS A 192 10.14 18.63 2.40
CA LYS A 192 8.83 19.19 2.76
C LYS A 192 8.52 19.02 4.25
N ARG A 193 8.92 17.89 4.85
CA ARG A 193 8.75 17.64 6.28
C ARG A 193 9.61 18.56 7.14
N SER A 194 10.85 18.86 6.73
CA SER A 194 11.68 19.81 7.45
C SER A 194 11.13 21.23 7.36
N GLU A 195 10.64 21.64 6.18
CA GLU A 195 10.03 22.95 5.97
C GLU A 195 8.71 23.14 6.73
N TYR A 196 7.88 22.10 6.82
CA TYR A 196 6.57 22.16 7.49
C TYR A 196 6.59 21.75 8.96
N CYS A 197 7.77 21.49 9.51
CA CYS A 197 7.92 21.16 10.93
C CYS A 197 7.30 22.28 11.79
N GLY A 198 6.30 21.92 12.61
CA GLY A 198 5.59 22.87 13.47
C GLY A 198 4.47 23.68 12.79
N MET A 199 4.25 23.54 11.47
CA MET A 199 3.24 24.32 10.73
C MET A 199 1.88 23.63 10.61
N GLY A 200 1.71 22.43 11.18
CA GLY A 200 0.45 21.67 11.14
C GLY A 200 0.02 21.18 9.75
N LYS A 201 0.88 21.31 8.72
CA LYS A 201 0.61 20.79 7.37
C LYS A 201 0.94 19.30 7.30
N MET A 202 0.04 18.54 6.70
CA MET A 202 0.18 17.09 6.55
C MET A 202 1.08 16.76 5.36
N VAL A 203 2.15 16.02 5.60
CA VAL A 203 3.02 15.48 4.54
C VAL A 203 2.92 13.97 4.54
N GLY A 204 2.42 13.41 3.45
CA GLY A 204 2.32 11.98 3.21
C GLY A 204 3.69 11.29 3.24
N ALA A 205 3.66 9.96 3.32
CA ALA A 205 4.86 9.16 3.11
C ALA A 205 5.02 8.82 1.64
N ASN A 206 6.26 8.48 1.26
CA ASN A 206 6.55 8.00 -0.09
C ASN A 206 5.71 6.75 -0.37
N ASP A 207 5.02 6.77 -1.51
CA ASP A 207 4.01 5.78 -1.89
C ASP A 207 4.55 4.86 -2.99
N THR A 208 4.24 3.57 -2.90
CA THR A 208 4.58 2.59 -3.93
C THR A 208 3.65 1.38 -3.84
N GLN A 209 3.58 0.60 -4.92
CA GLN A 209 2.77 -0.62 -5.01
C GLN A 209 3.56 -1.74 -5.69
N PHE A 210 3.28 -2.98 -5.29
CA PHE A 210 3.75 -4.21 -5.92
C PHE A 210 2.58 -5.03 -6.44
N VAL A 211 2.73 -5.59 -7.63
CA VAL A 211 1.86 -6.65 -8.18
C VAL A 211 2.51 -7.97 -7.82
N VAL A 212 1.79 -8.80 -7.07
CA VAL A 212 2.36 -10.03 -6.50
C VAL A 212 1.80 -11.27 -7.20
N GLY A 213 2.68 -12.10 -7.73
CA GLY A 213 2.39 -13.32 -8.48
C GLY A 213 2.18 -13.12 -9.98
N ALA A 214 2.53 -11.95 -10.53
CA ALA A 214 2.58 -11.75 -11.97
C ALA A 214 3.85 -12.37 -12.60
N VAL A 215 4.88 -12.57 -11.79
CA VAL A 215 6.15 -13.22 -12.11
C VAL A 215 6.40 -14.34 -11.07
N PRO A 216 7.40 -15.22 -11.26
CA PRO A 216 7.68 -16.29 -10.30
C PRO A 216 8.48 -15.79 -9.08
N GLU A 217 8.10 -14.67 -8.46
CA GLU A 217 8.76 -14.18 -7.26
C GLU A 217 8.24 -14.86 -5.98
N SER A 218 9.17 -15.30 -5.13
CA SER A 218 8.86 -15.86 -3.80
C SER A 218 8.45 -14.77 -2.81
N ASP A 219 7.67 -15.12 -1.78
CA ASP A 219 7.29 -14.16 -0.73
C ASP A 219 8.50 -13.64 0.05
N LYS A 220 9.52 -14.48 0.22
CA LYS A 220 10.80 -14.09 0.81
C LYS A 220 11.49 -13.00 0.00
N GLU A 221 11.49 -13.10 -1.33
CA GLU A 221 12.03 -12.06 -2.22
C GLU A 221 11.24 -10.75 -2.10
N VAL A 222 9.91 -10.83 -2.11
CA VAL A 222 9.03 -9.65 -1.97
C VAL A 222 9.29 -8.95 -0.64
N VAL A 223 9.28 -9.69 0.48
CA VAL A 223 9.50 -9.11 1.82
C VAL A 223 10.89 -8.51 1.95
N LYS A 224 11.93 -9.17 1.45
CA LYS A 224 13.30 -8.65 1.45
C LYS A 224 13.41 -7.35 0.64
N THR A 225 12.78 -7.30 -0.52
CA THR A 225 12.73 -6.10 -1.36
C THR A 225 11.97 -4.97 -0.67
N VAL A 226 10.80 -5.27 -0.11
CA VAL A 226 9.99 -4.32 0.64
C VAL A 226 10.77 -3.72 1.81
N HIS A 227 11.43 -4.56 2.62
CA HIS A 227 12.26 -4.09 3.74
C HIS A 227 13.38 -3.16 3.24
N LYS A 228 14.10 -3.57 2.19
CA LYS A 228 15.13 -2.74 1.56
C LYS A 228 14.55 -1.41 1.05
N PHE A 229 13.35 -1.41 0.48
CA PHE A 229 12.72 -0.21 -0.05
C PHE A 229 12.20 0.71 1.05
N MET A 230 11.69 0.16 2.16
CA MET A 230 11.35 0.92 3.36
C MET A 230 12.56 1.69 3.88
N ASP A 231 13.71 1.04 4.00
CA ASP A 231 14.96 1.69 4.42
C ASP A 231 15.47 2.69 3.39
N LYS A 232 15.56 2.26 2.12
CA LYS A 232 16.20 3.04 1.06
C LYS A 232 15.38 4.24 0.61
N TYR A 233 14.05 4.16 0.62
CA TYR A 233 13.15 5.19 0.07
C TYR A 233 12.18 5.76 1.11
N ALA A 234 12.42 5.49 2.40
CA ALA A 234 11.61 5.97 3.53
C ALA A 234 10.11 5.65 3.36
N LEU A 235 9.80 4.48 2.79
CA LEU A 235 8.41 4.05 2.62
C LEU A 235 7.80 3.79 3.99
N ARG A 236 6.60 4.31 4.23
CA ARG A 236 5.85 3.98 5.46
C ARG A 236 5.17 2.62 5.33
N ARG A 237 4.41 2.42 4.25
CA ARG A 237 3.72 1.17 3.93
C ARG A 237 3.61 1.03 2.41
N PRO A 238 4.13 -0.04 1.80
CA PRO A 238 3.84 -0.35 0.42
C PRO A 238 2.42 -0.91 0.27
N TYR A 239 1.86 -0.79 -0.93
CA TYR A 239 0.63 -1.47 -1.31
C TYR A 239 0.97 -2.78 -2.03
N PHE A 240 0.13 -3.79 -1.83
CA PHE A 240 0.20 -5.07 -2.53
C PHE A 240 -1.09 -5.29 -3.29
N MET A 241 -0.99 -5.77 -4.52
CA MET A 241 -2.10 -6.23 -5.33
C MET A 241 -1.80 -7.65 -5.79
N SER A 242 -2.59 -8.63 -5.35
CA SER A 242 -2.51 -9.98 -5.92
C SER A 242 -2.84 -9.94 -7.41
N PHE A 243 -1.93 -10.48 -8.22
CA PHE A 243 -2.10 -10.69 -9.65
C PHE A 243 -3.38 -11.47 -9.94
N ASP A 244 -4.12 -11.00 -10.93
CA ASP A 244 -5.41 -11.51 -11.38
C ASP A 244 -5.38 -11.42 -12.91
N PRO A 245 -5.35 -12.54 -13.64
CA PRO A 245 -5.23 -12.54 -15.09
C PRO A 245 -6.33 -11.70 -15.74
N VAL A 246 -5.92 -10.87 -16.71
CA VAL A 246 -6.83 -10.01 -17.45
C VAL A 246 -6.97 -10.56 -18.87
N PRO A 247 -8.19 -10.77 -19.38
CA PRO A 247 -8.39 -11.19 -20.77
C PRO A 247 -7.73 -10.24 -21.77
N ASP A 248 -7.20 -10.77 -22.86
CA ASP A 248 -6.52 -10.02 -23.93
C ASP A 248 -5.24 -9.32 -23.44
N THR A 249 -4.51 -9.99 -22.53
CA THR A 249 -3.18 -9.57 -22.07
C THR A 249 -2.18 -10.73 -22.17
N PRO A 250 -0.87 -10.46 -22.29
CA PRO A 250 0.13 -11.53 -22.37
C PRO A 250 0.10 -12.51 -21.20
N LEU A 251 -0.38 -12.06 -20.02
CA LEU A 251 -0.50 -12.89 -18.82
C LEU A 251 -1.92 -13.42 -18.59
N GLU A 252 -2.81 -13.41 -19.58
CA GLU A 252 -4.21 -13.87 -19.43
C GLU A 252 -4.32 -15.35 -19.01
N ASN A 253 -3.35 -16.18 -19.42
CA ASN A 253 -3.29 -17.60 -19.09
C ASN A 253 -2.44 -17.89 -17.83
N GLY A 254 -2.00 -16.83 -17.13
CA GLY A 254 -1.26 -16.94 -15.89
C GLY A 254 -2.12 -17.50 -14.75
N SER A 255 -1.48 -18.02 -13.71
CA SER A 255 -2.20 -18.45 -12.51
C SER A 255 -2.54 -17.25 -11.62
N PRO A 256 -3.80 -17.05 -11.20
CA PRO A 256 -4.15 -15.96 -10.29
C PRO A 256 -3.44 -16.13 -8.95
N SER A 257 -2.90 -15.04 -8.42
CA SER A 257 -2.35 -15.02 -7.08
C SER A 257 -3.49 -15.07 -6.06
N PRO A 258 -3.41 -15.95 -5.04
CA PRO A 258 -4.49 -16.07 -4.08
C PRO A 258 -4.58 -14.80 -3.21
N LYS A 259 -5.81 -14.31 -2.97
CA LYS A 259 -6.05 -13.07 -2.21
C LYS A 259 -5.53 -13.10 -0.78
N TRP A 260 -5.39 -14.28 -0.17
CA TRP A 260 -4.78 -14.38 1.14
C TRP A 260 -3.29 -13.99 1.12
N ARG A 261 -2.58 -14.20 0.00
CA ARG A 261 -1.16 -13.83 -0.14
C ARG A 261 -0.96 -12.33 0.03
N GLU A 262 -1.81 -11.52 -0.60
CA GLU A 262 -1.86 -10.06 -0.41
C GLU A 262 -2.02 -9.70 1.07
N GLN A 263 -2.95 -10.35 1.78
CA GLN A 263 -3.16 -10.12 3.22
C GLN A 263 -1.92 -10.49 4.05
N ARG A 264 -1.25 -11.61 3.74
CA ARG A 264 -0.01 -12.01 4.45
C ARG A 264 1.11 -11.03 4.21
N LEU A 265 1.30 -10.55 2.99
CA LEU A 265 2.31 -9.53 2.68
C LEU A 265 2.04 -8.20 3.40
N TYR A 266 0.76 -7.80 3.56
CA TYR A 266 0.43 -6.67 4.42
C TYR A 266 0.81 -6.94 5.89
N GLN A 267 0.49 -8.11 6.44
CA GLN A 267 0.89 -8.48 7.80
C GLN A 267 2.41 -8.49 7.97
N MET A 268 3.15 -9.01 7.00
CA MET A 268 4.62 -8.95 6.95
C MET A 268 5.13 -7.50 6.97
N SER A 269 4.51 -6.61 6.20
CA SER A 269 4.88 -5.19 6.20
C SER A 269 4.65 -4.52 7.57
N PHE A 270 3.64 -4.95 8.33
CA PHE A 270 3.43 -4.49 9.71
C PHE A 270 4.52 -5.02 10.63
N LEU A 271 4.88 -6.30 10.54
CA LEU A 271 5.97 -6.88 11.33
C LEU A 271 7.30 -6.12 11.13
N LEU A 272 7.60 -5.75 9.88
CA LEU A 272 8.77 -4.92 9.58
C LEU A 272 8.63 -3.51 10.18
N LYS A 273 7.50 -2.83 9.91
CA LYS A 273 7.37 -1.40 10.17
C LYS A 273 7.00 -1.05 11.61
N ASP A 274 5.99 -1.74 12.13
CA ASP A 274 5.29 -1.43 13.38
C ASP A 274 5.84 -2.27 14.56
N TYR A 275 6.48 -3.43 14.28
CA TYR A 275 7.10 -4.30 15.30
C TYR A 275 8.63 -4.25 15.31
N GLY A 276 9.25 -3.59 14.32
CA GLY A 276 10.69 -3.40 14.25
C GLY A 276 11.48 -4.65 13.86
N LEU A 277 10.82 -5.67 13.31
CA LEU A 277 11.50 -6.87 12.81
C LEU A 277 12.24 -6.59 11.52
N ARG A 278 13.32 -7.33 11.31
CA ARG A 278 14.07 -7.35 10.06
C ARG A 278 13.59 -8.52 9.22
N SER A 279 13.80 -8.43 7.90
CA SER A 279 13.50 -9.55 7.00
C SER A 279 14.25 -10.84 7.36
N SER A 280 15.42 -10.76 8.02
CA SER A 280 16.16 -11.92 8.54
C SER A 280 15.47 -12.60 9.72
N ASP A 281 14.73 -11.84 10.53
CA ASP A 281 14.04 -12.37 11.72
C ASP A 281 12.81 -13.20 11.34
N LEU A 282 12.47 -13.20 10.05
CA LEU A 282 11.28 -13.80 9.47
C LEU A 282 11.62 -15.06 8.66
N ASP A 283 12.88 -15.51 8.62
CA ASP A 283 13.28 -16.63 7.78
C ASP A 283 12.55 -17.95 8.12
N GLU A 284 12.16 -18.14 9.38
CA GLU A 284 11.47 -19.35 9.88
C GLU A 284 10.00 -19.47 9.46
N ILE A 285 9.39 -18.41 8.93
CA ILE A 285 7.95 -18.43 8.58
C ILE A 285 7.70 -18.94 7.16
N TYR A 286 8.75 -19.01 6.34
CA TYR A 286 8.68 -19.43 4.95
C TYR A 286 8.85 -20.94 4.84
N ASP A 287 8.27 -21.53 3.80
CA ASP A 287 8.62 -22.89 3.40
C ASP A 287 10.02 -22.97 2.74
N GLU A 288 10.43 -24.17 2.36
CA GLU A 288 11.71 -24.44 1.69
C GLU A 288 11.88 -23.70 0.35
N HIS A 289 10.79 -23.25 -0.26
CA HIS A 289 10.77 -22.52 -1.52
C HIS A 289 10.62 -21.00 -1.32
N GLY A 290 10.52 -20.52 -0.09
CA GLY A 290 10.42 -19.10 0.24
C GLY A 290 9.00 -18.53 0.19
N TYR A 291 7.95 -19.36 0.26
CA TYR A 291 6.56 -18.92 0.25
C TYR A 291 5.93 -18.94 1.64
N LEU A 292 4.94 -18.07 1.84
CA LEU A 292 4.13 -18.00 3.05
C LEU A 292 2.98 -19.00 3.00
N SER A 293 2.59 -19.52 4.15
CA SER A 293 1.33 -20.23 4.31
C SER A 293 0.15 -19.26 4.50
N ASN A 294 -1.09 -19.74 4.33
CA ASN A 294 -2.29 -18.97 4.69
C ASN A 294 -2.55 -18.95 6.21
N ALA A 295 -1.51 -18.76 7.02
CA ALA A 295 -1.60 -18.58 8.46
C ALA A 295 -1.07 -17.20 8.84
N ASP A 296 -1.50 -16.68 9.99
CA ASP A 296 -0.98 -15.39 10.48
C ASP A 296 0.54 -15.48 10.69
N PRO A 297 1.36 -14.64 10.02
CA PRO A 297 2.81 -14.75 10.11
C PRO A 297 3.35 -14.62 11.53
N LYS A 298 2.67 -13.85 12.39
CA LYS A 298 3.06 -13.68 13.78
C LYS A 298 2.79 -14.93 14.61
N GLU A 299 1.71 -15.64 14.31
CA GLU A 299 1.43 -16.94 14.93
C GLU A 299 2.39 -18.03 14.43
N VAL A 300 2.75 -18.02 13.13
CA VAL A 300 3.75 -18.94 12.58
C VAL A 300 5.11 -18.70 13.26
N LEU A 301 5.55 -17.44 13.34
CA LEU A 301 6.78 -17.05 14.02
C LEU A 301 6.77 -17.43 15.51
N ALA A 302 5.64 -17.26 16.20
CA ALA A 302 5.54 -17.66 17.60
C ALA A 302 5.62 -19.18 17.79
N ARG A 303 5.11 -19.96 16.84
CA ARG A 303 5.21 -21.43 16.86
C ARG A 303 6.61 -21.94 16.53
N SER A 304 7.39 -21.23 15.70
CA SER A 304 8.76 -21.60 15.39
C SER A 304 9.75 -21.33 16.53
N GLN A 305 9.35 -20.50 17.51
CA GLN A 305 10.18 -20.09 18.65
C GLN A 305 9.55 -20.46 20.01
N PRO A 306 9.31 -21.75 20.29
CA PRO A 306 8.58 -22.17 21.49
C PRO A 306 9.28 -21.77 22.80
N ASP A 307 10.61 -21.71 22.80
CA ASP A 307 11.42 -21.37 23.98
C ASP A 307 11.23 -19.92 24.47
N ARG A 308 10.65 -19.05 23.63
CA ARG A 308 10.33 -17.66 24.00
C ARG A 308 9.04 -17.52 24.79
N PHE A 309 8.24 -18.59 24.88
CA PHE A 309 6.92 -18.56 25.46
C PHE A 309 6.77 -19.56 26.61
N PRO A 310 5.94 -19.25 27.63
CA PRO A 310 5.10 -18.07 27.74
C PRO A 310 5.85 -16.81 28.18
N VAL A 311 5.39 -15.66 27.70
CA VAL A 311 5.86 -14.32 28.11
C VAL A 311 5.04 -13.85 29.32
N ASP A 312 5.70 -13.48 30.41
CA ASP A 312 5.03 -12.90 31.58
C ASP A 312 4.60 -11.45 31.29
N ILE A 313 3.28 -11.22 31.27
CA ILE A 313 2.67 -9.93 30.95
C ILE A 313 3.15 -8.80 31.87
N ASN A 314 3.52 -9.09 33.12
CA ASN A 314 3.86 -8.07 34.11
C ASN A 314 5.34 -7.71 34.15
N SER A 315 6.22 -8.58 33.65
CA SER A 315 7.67 -8.38 33.69
C SER A 315 8.32 -8.24 32.32
N ALA A 316 7.68 -8.72 31.25
CA ALA A 316 8.27 -8.75 29.91
C ALA A 316 8.63 -7.35 29.36
N GLU A 317 9.68 -7.30 28.55
CA GLU A 317 10.02 -6.10 27.80
C GLU A 317 9.02 -5.83 26.67
N MET A 318 8.99 -4.58 26.18
CA MET A 318 8.12 -4.18 25.07
C MET A 318 8.33 -5.08 23.84
N SER A 319 9.58 -5.42 23.53
CA SER A 319 9.95 -6.28 22.39
C SER A 319 9.34 -7.68 22.48
N ASP A 320 9.24 -8.25 23.68
CA ASP A 320 8.67 -9.59 23.87
C ASP A 320 7.14 -9.56 23.82
N LEU A 321 6.52 -8.54 24.44
CA LEU A 321 5.07 -8.32 24.31
C LEU A 321 4.65 -8.14 22.85
N LEU A 322 5.47 -7.43 22.08
CA LEU A 322 5.25 -7.21 20.66
C LEU A 322 5.29 -8.50 19.84
N LEU A 323 5.85 -9.60 20.33
CA LEU A 323 5.92 -10.86 19.59
C LEU A 323 4.83 -11.86 19.94
N VAL A 324 4.13 -11.63 21.05
CA VAL A 324 2.96 -12.42 21.45
C VAL A 324 1.81 -12.25 20.46
N PRO A 325 1.30 -13.32 19.82
CA PRO A 325 0.10 -13.25 18.99
C PRO A 325 -1.10 -12.63 19.73
N GLY A 326 -1.87 -11.77 19.07
CA GLY A 326 -3.00 -11.06 19.71
C GLY A 326 -2.63 -9.79 20.51
N ILE A 327 -1.34 -9.50 20.70
CA ILE A 327 -0.86 -8.22 21.24
C ILE A 327 -0.27 -7.39 20.08
N GLY A 328 -0.76 -6.17 19.87
CA GLY A 328 -0.21 -5.23 18.90
C GLY A 328 0.48 -4.05 19.60
N PRO A 329 1.11 -3.11 18.87
CA PRO A 329 1.84 -2.01 19.49
C PRO A 329 1.00 -1.14 20.43
N ILE A 330 -0.27 -0.91 20.11
CA ILE A 330 -1.18 -0.14 20.97
C ILE A 330 -1.48 -0.91 22.26
N SER A 331 -1.83 -2.20 22.17
CA SER A 331 -2.15 -2.99 23.36
C SER A 331 -0.90 -3.29 24.19
N ALA A 332 0.26 -3.52 23.58
CA ALA A 332 1.54 -3.64 24.29
C ALA A 332 1.87 -2.39 25.12
N ASN A 333 1.73 -1.20 24.53
CA ASN A 333 1.88 0.07 25.25
C ASN A 333 0.88 0.23 26.41
N ARG A 334 -0.39 -0.19 26.20
CA ARG A 334 -1.40 -0.14 27.26
C ARG A 334 -1.12 -1.13 28.37
N ILE A 335 -0.61 -2.33 28.06
CA ILE A 335 -0.17 -3.31 29.05
C ILE A 335 0.90 -2.69 29.94
N VAL A 336 1.99 -2.17 29.36
CA VAL A 336 3.10 -1.59 30.12
C VAL A 336 2.63 -0.49 31.07
N ARG A 337 1.69 0.36 30.63
CA ARG A 337 1.12 1.44 31.44
C ARG A 337 0.16 0.97 32.53
N ALA A 338 -0.51 -0.15 32.32
CA ALA A 338 -1.55 -0.67 33.21
C ALA A 338 -1.04 -1.74 34.18
N ARG A 339 0.24 -2.12 34.11
CA ARG A 339 0.85 -3.10 35.03
C ARG A 339 0.68 -2.66 36.51
N PRO A 340 0.44 -3.60 37.43
CA PRO A 340 0.26 -5.03 37.18
C PRO A 340 -1.13 -5.36 36.64
N ILE A 341 -1.20 -6.25 35.65
CA ILE A 341 -2.42 -6.88 35.15
C ILE A 341 -2.60 -8.21 35.87
N VAL A 342 -3.80 -8.45 36.40
CA VAL A 342 -4.07 -9.63 37.25
C VAL A 342 -5.05 -10.62 36.61
N SER A 343 -5.69 -10.26 35.48
CA SER A 343 -6.64 -11.14 34.81
C SER A 343 -6.69 -10.97 33.27
N GLU A 344 -7.19 -12.00 32.58
CA GLU A 344 -7.46 -11.91 31.13
C GLU A 344 -8.53 -10.88 30.77
N GLN A 345 -9.46 -10.59 31.69
CA GLN A 345 -10.50 -9.57 31.48
C GLN A 345 -9.87 -8.17 31.39
N GLU A 346 -8.85 -7.90 32.20
CA GLU A 346 -8.06 -6.67 32.10
C GLU A 346 -7.26 -6.59 30.80
N LEU A 347 -6.66 -7.71 30.35
CA LEU A 347 -6.01 -7.79 29.03
C LEU A 347 -6.98 -7.44 27.90
N SER A 348 -8.20 -7.97 27.93
CA SER A 348 -9.22 -7.66 26.93
C SER A 348 -9.59 -6.16 26.95
N ARG A 349 -9.73 -5.56 28.14
CA ARG A 349 -10.02 -4.11 28.29
C ARG A 349 -8.92 -3.21 27.73
N VAL A 350 -7.66 -3.64 27.79
CA VAL A 350 -6.55 -2.90 27.17
C VAL A 350 -6.39 -3.19 25.67
N GLY A 351 -7.24 -4.05 25.09
CA GLY A 351 -7.32 -4.32 23.66
C GLY A 351 -6.50 -5.51 23.18
N VAL A 352 -6.13 -6.43 24.07
CA VAL A 352 -5.51 -7.71 23.67
C VAL A 352 -6.57 -8.65 23.14
N VAL A 353 -6.26 -9.34 22.03
CA VAL A 353 -7.06 -10.46 21.54
C VAL A 353 -6.70 -11.70 22.36
N VAL A 354 -7.32 -11.83 23.54
CA VAL A 354 -6.98 -12.84 24.55
C VAL A 354 -6.98 -14.26 23.97
N SER A 355 -7.94 -14.60 23.11
CA SER A 355 -8.03 -15.93 22.50
C SER A 355 -6.78 -16.32 21.70
N ARG A 356 -6.06 -15.34 21.13
CA ARG A 356 -4.79 -15.56 20.42
C ARG A 356 -3.57 -15.49 21.34
N ALA A 357 -3.62 -14.61 22.35
CA ALA A 357 -2.50 -14.40 23.27
C ALA A 357 -2.35 -15.51 24.32
N ARG A 358 -3.47 -16.09 24.77
CA ARG A 358 -3.53 -17.07 25.88
C ARG A 358 -2.47 -18.17 25.83
N PRO A 359 -2.17 -18.83 24.69
CA PRO A 359 -1.17 -19.91 24.66
C PRO A 359 0.27 -19.45 24.93
N TYR A 360 0.53 -18.15 24.76
CA TYR A 360 1.84 -17.53 24.68
C TYR A 360 2.14 -16.62 25.87
N ILE A 361 1.24 -16.50 26.85
CA ILE A 361 1.39 -15.58 27.98
C ILE A 361 1.24 -16.27 29.32
N SER A 362 1.83 -15.67 30.35
CA SER A 362 1.55 -15.98 31.75
C SER A 362 1.13 -14.70 32.49
N ILE A 363 0.26 -14.87 33.49
CA ILE A 363 -0.20 -13.79 34.37
C ILE A 363 0.07 -14.26 35.79
N ASN A 364 0.96 -13.57 36.51
CA ASN A 364 1.33 -13.90 37.90
C ASN A 364 1.76 -15.38 38.09
N GLY A 365 2.56 -15.91 37.16
CA GLY A 365 3.00 -17.32 37.18
C GLY A 365 1.93 -18.35 36.81
N SER A 366 0.68 -17.93 36.61
CA SER A 366 -0.39 -18.80 36.12
C SER A 366 -0.36 -18.86 34.59
N ARG A 367 -0.32 -20.08 34.06
CA ARG A 367 -0.45 -20.39 32.63
C ARG A 367 -1.72 -21.22 32.43
N GLN A 368 -2.61 -20.82 31.53
CA GLN A 368 -3.65 -21.72 31.04
C GLN A 368 -3.10 -22.55 29.88
N THR A 369 -2.91 -23.85 30.13
CA THR A 369 -2.57 -24.83 29.10
C THR A 369 -3.81 -25.24 28.33
N ASN A 370 -3.73 -25.26 26.99
CA ASN A 370 -4.75 -25.92 26.18
C ASN A 370 -4.60 -27.45 26.31
N LEU A 371 -5.69 -28.21 26.11
CA LEU A 371 -5.66 -29.67 26.23
C LEU A 371 -4.58 -30.32 25.34
N SER A 372 -4.30 -29.74 24.16
CA SER A 372 -3.23 -30.16 23.26
C SER A 372 -1.82 -30.05 23.84
N SER A 373 -1.55 -29.02 24.66
CA SER A 373 -0.27 -28.90 25.39
C SER A 373 -0.13 -29.90 26.54
N PHE A 374 -1.24 -30.47 27.02
CA PHE A 374 -1.24 -31.55 28.02
C PHE A 374 -0.97 -32.92 27.38
N ILE A 375 -1.47 -33.15 26.16
CA ILE A 375 -1.32 -34.43 25.45
C ILE A 375 0.12 -34.65 24.96
N GLY A 376 0.80 -33.61 24.47
CA GLY A 376 2.19 -33.71 23.99
C GLY A 376 3.25 -33.91 25.08
N ALA A 377 2.88 -33.77 26.35
CA ALA A 377 3.77 -34.06 27.49
C ALA A 377 3.62 -35.53 28.00
N CYS A 378 2.65 -36.27 27.47
CA CYS A 378 2.37 -37.67 27.81
C CYS A 378 2.80 -38.65 26.71
N SER A 379 3.46 -38.17 25.66
CA SER A 379 4.07 -38.93 24.56
C SER A 379 5.57 -38.69 24.57
#